data_AF-A0A3R7FL58-F1
#
_entry.id   AF-A0A3R7FL58-F1
#
_cell.length_a   1.000
_cell.length_b   1.000
_cell.length_c   1.000
_cell.angle_alpha   90.00
_cell.angle_beta   90.00
_cell.angle_gamma   90.00
#
_symmetry.space_group_name_H-M   'P 1'
#
loop_
_entity.id
_entity.type
_entity.pdbx_description
1 polymer ?
#
loop_
_entity_poly.entity_id
_entity_poly.type
_entity_poly.pdbx_seq_one_letter_code
_entity_poly.pdbx_strand_id
1 'polypeptide(L)'
;MSVNTNSDVASRAATISGEFETIGVDMPPASVEEQMESMTAFKVPVDDAQVAVVRKLIDEFDLSDDDVSEDLAALAGYSSSGGRSEDFDRTLLSEIADLGDEEWVDVRAQVIDLWDVTHDSMAQVGLVADESAQMKFVKWAKNTDELPTLEEGVTYDFSSVITNEYEGKFSISLNKASSVVEAEQEVIPADGSVSVTGTLVAIEDGSGLIKRCPEENCSRLVTNGRCAEHGEVDGEFDLRIKAILDDGQSAVRALFNDEMTEAVTGMSLEEAIEMAMETVDPTVVLNAFRDQLIGRTFEVSGPVIGDYFLVDDVAQTVYSSEQPGLEDGALDPARTQRQPAKRVFAQDLNQATHSFTRPEDGEEDRAPNFSLLPSGEAANRVFVVGTLMETKDVGTDSEYWRGTVMAASESVSVYAGEYQPEAMQILSSTETPCYVAVIGKIHSYETDYGINVSLQPEHISVVDEAVRDSWVAETLDATQDRLGALESGETEEADAVLAVYEGNTADVEAAVEDAVEELVAEMDVPETPAQ
;
A
#
# COMPACT_ATOMS: atom_id res chain seq x y z
N MET A 1 -14.50 27.89 -33.16
CA MET A 1 -13.88 28.90 -34.03
C MET A 1 -12.54 28.33 -34.47
N SER A 2 -12.36 28.00 -35.74
CA SER A 2 -11.07 27.51 -36.24
C SER A 2 -10.09 28.68 -36.18
N VAL A 3 -9.23 28.69 -35.16
CA VAL A 3 -8.13 29.63 -35.05
C VAL A 3 -7.28 29.45 -36.32
N ASN A 4 -6.94 30.55 -36.99
CA ASN A 4 -6.12 30.53 -38.20
C ASN A 4 -4.70 30.08 -37.85
N THR A 5 -4.48 28.76 -37.75
CA THR A 5 -3.17 28.16 -37.47
C THR A 5 -2.13 28.60 -38.49
N ASN A 6 -2.52 28.77 -39.76
CA ASN A 6 -1.63 29.24 -40.82
C ASN A 6 -1.15 30.68 -40.66
N SER A 7 -1.93 31.60 -40.05
CA SER A 7 -1.43 32.97 -39.84
C SER A 7 -0.44 33.07 -38.68
N ASP A 8 -0.52 32.13 -37.74
CA ASP A 8 0.35 32.06 -36.56
C ASP A 8 1.73 31.50 -36.94
N VAL A 9 1.76 30.43 -37.74
CA VAL A 9 3.00 29.82 -38.25
C VAL A 9 3.79 30.80 -39.13
N ALA A 10 3.12 31.51 -40.05
CA ALA A 10 3.77 32.51 -40.91
C ALA A 10 4.39 33.67 -40.10
N SER A 11 3.73 34.12 -39.04
CA SER A 11 4.21 35.20 -38.18
C SER A 11 5.44 34.77 -37.36
N ARG A 12 5.43 33.54 -36.85
CA ARG A 12 6.54 32.96 -36.08
C ARG A 12 7.74 32.65 -36.97
N ALA A 13 7.52 32.12 -38.17
CA ALA A 13 8.56 31.91 -39.17
C ALA A 13 9.27 33.22 -39.58
N ALA A 14 8.54 34.32 -39.73
CA ALA A 14 9.12 35.63 -40.00
C ALA A 14 9.95 36.17 -38.82
N THR A 15 9.52 35.89 -37.59
CA THR A 15 10.24 36.28 -36.37
C THR A 15 11.56 35.52 -36.26
N ILE A 16 11.54 34.19 -36.43
CA ILE A 16 12.74 33.34 -36.41
C ILE A 16 13.74 33.78 -37.50
N SER A 17 13.26 33.97 -38.73
CA SER A 17 14.09 34.42 -39.85
C SER A 17 14.79 35.76 -39.58
N GLY A 18 14.10 36.73 -38.97
CA GLY A 18 14.68 38.03 -38.62
C GLY A 18 15.76 37.95 -37.52
N GLU A 19 15.59 37.06 -36.55
CA GLU A 19 16.59 36.84 -35.49
C GLU A 19 17.85 36.18 -36.05
N PHE A 20 17.73 35.19 -36.94
CA PHE A 20 18.88 34.58 -37.62
C PHE A 20 19.60 35.56 -38.56
N GLU A 21 18.89 36.51 -39.19
CA GLU A 21 19.51 37.57 -40.01
C GLU A 21 20.37 38.51 -39.15
N THR A 22 19.98 38.75 -37.90
CA THR A 22 20.70 39.62 -36.94
C THR A 22 22.07 39.06 -36.56
N ILE A 23 22.23 37.73 -36.57
CA ILE A 23 23.51 37.03 -36.35
C ILE A 23 24.26 36.71 -37.65
N GLY A 24 23.78 37.22 -38.80
CA GLY A 24 24.45 37.13 -40.10
C GLY A 24 24.11 35.88 -40.94
N VAL A 25 23.06 35.14 -40.57
CA VAL A 25 22.58 33.97 -41.32
C VAL A 25 21.37 34.37 -42.17
N ASP A 26 21.54 34.39 -43.50
CA ASP A 26 20.46 34.74 -44.44
C ASP A 26 19.54 33.54 -44.69
N MET A 27 18.31 33.65 -44.20
CA MET A 27 17.29 32.61 -44.27
C MET A 27 15.95 33.22 -44.64
N PRO A 28 15.32 32.82 -45.76
CA PRO A 28 14.00 33.33 -46.11
C PRO A 28 12.89 32.75 -45.20
N PRO A 29 11.93 33.56 -44.73
CA PRO A 29 10.84 33.11 -43.84
C PRO A 29 10.05 31.92 -44.38
N ALA A 30 9.86 31.85 -45.70
CA ALA A 30 9.14 30.76 -46.36
C ALA A 30 9.79 29.38 -46.12
N SER A 31 11.11 29.33 -45.92
CA SER A 31 11.83 28.09 -45.64
C SER A 31 11.65 27.61 -44.20
N VAL A 32 11.39 28.53 -43.27
CA VAL A 32 11.09 28.21 -41.85
C VAL A 32 9.64 27.79 -41.71
N GLU A 33 8.75 28.49 -42.41
CA GLU A 33 7.32 28.18 -42.48
C GLU A 33 7.08 26.75 -42.99
N GLU A 34 7.73 26.33 -44.08
CA GLU A 34 7.62 24.96 -44.61
C GLU A 34 8.04 23.88 -43.60
N GLN A 35 9.09 24.16 -42.79
CA GLN A 35 9.55 23.23 -41.75
C GLN A 35 8.58 23.14 -40.57
N MET A 36 8.01 24.27 -40.13
CA MET A 36 7.00 24.29 -39.07
C MET A 36 5.66 23.68 -39.52
N GLU A 37 5.23 23.91 -40.76
CA GLU A 37 4.04 23.29 -41.35
C GLU A 37 4.18 21.76 -41.45
N SER A 38 5.37 21.28 -41.82
CA SER A 38 5.66 19.84 -41.84
C SER A 38 5.48 19.20 -40.46
N MET A 39 5.94 19.84 -39.38
CA MET A 39 5.80 19.32 -38.01
C MET A 39 4.37 19.40 -37.48
N THR A 40 3.68 20.51 -37.72
CA THR A 40 2.27 20.69 -37.30
C THR A 40 1.32 19.76 -38.06
N ALA A 41 1.66 19.32 -39.28
CA ALA A 41 0.93 18.28 -39.99
C ALA A 41 0.94 16.90 -39.27
N PHE A 42 1.92 16.65 -38.41
CA PHE A 42 1.98 15.47 -37.53
C PHE A 42 1.33 15.71 -36.15
N LYS A 43 0.52 16.76 -36.00
CA LYS A 43 -0.15 17.16 -34.76
C LYS A 43 0.78 17.62 -33.63
N VAL A 44 2.00 18.04 -33.93
CA VAL A 44 2.86 18.72 -32.96
C VAL A 44 2.29 20.12 -32.67
N PRO A 45 2.16 20.55 -31.41
CA PRO A 45 1.76 21.92 -31.06
C PRO A 45 2.68 22.97 -31.70
N VAL A 46 2.14 24.15 -32.03
CA VAL A 46 2.87 25.20 -32.78
C VAL A 46 4.06 25.74 -31.98
N ASP A 47 3.95 25.81 -30.65
CA ASP A 47 5.04 26.22 -29.75
C ASP A 47 6.20 25.22 -29.74
N ASP A 48 5.90 23.92 -29.66
CA ASP A 48 6.91 22.86 -29.69
C ASP A 48 7.57 22.73 -31.07
N ALA A 49 6.79 22.90 -32.14
CA ALA A 49 7.29 22.93 -33.50
C ALA A 49 8.26 24.11 -33.72
N GLN A 50 7.98 25.27 -33.10
CA GLN A 50 8.87 26.43 -33.14
C GLN A 50 10.20 26.13 -32.44
N VAL A 51 10.16 25.60 -31.21
CA VAL A 51 11.36 25.23 -30.44
C VAL A 51 12.22 24.21 -31.19
N ALA A 52 11.60 23.17 -31.75
CA ALA A 52 12.29 22.12 -32.48
C ALA A 52 12.96 22.64 -33.76
N VAL A 53 12.29 23.53 -34.51
CA VAL A 53 12.85 24.13 -35.73
C VAL A 53 14.00 25.06 -35.39
N VAL A 54 13.90 25.91 -34.36
CA VAL A 54 14.99 26.82 -33.98
C VAL A 54 16.21 26.05 -33.49
N ARG A 55 16.04 25.02 -32.64
CA ARG A 55 17.16 24.17 -32.17
C ARG A 55 17.87 23.46 -33.33
N LYS A 56 17.09 22.91 -34.27
CA LYS A 56 17.63 22.26 -35.46
C LYS A 56 18.45 23.24 -36.31
N LEU A 57 18.00 24.48 -36.45
CA LEU A 57 18.72 25.50 -37.22
C LEU A 57 20.00 25.97 -36.51
N ILE A 58 19.99 26.11 -35.19
CA ILE A 58 21.20 26.40 -34.39
C ILE A 58 22.27 25.32 -34.63
N ASP A 59 21.88 24.04 -34.59
CA ASP A 59 22.76 22.89 -34.84
C ASP A 59 23.24 22.83 -36.31
N GLU A 60 22.35 23.08 -37.28
CA GLU A 60 22.68 23.04 -38.71
C GLU A 60 23.72 24.11 -39.12
N PHE A 61 23.71 25.26 -38.44
CA PHE A 61 24.65 26.34 -38.69
C PHE A 61 25.88 26.32 -37.75
N ASP A 62 26.02 25.29 -36.91
CA ASP A 62 27.14 25.10 -35.96
C ASP A 62 27.36 26.35 -35.08
N LEU A 63 26.25 26.97 -34.63
CA LEU A 63 26.28 28.18 -33.82
C LEU A 63 26.58 27.82 -32.36
N SER A 64 27.59 28.48 -31.79
CA SER A 64 27.95 28.30 -30.38
C SER A 64 27.09 29.16 -29.46
N ASP A 65 27.03 28.84 -28.16
CA ASP A 65 26.23 29.60 -27.17
C ASP A 65 26.54 31.11 -27.15
N ASP A 66 27.75 31.52 -27.56
CA ASP A 66 28.17 32.92 -27.65
C ASP A 66 27.62 33.65 -28.91
N ASP A 67 27.18 32.90 -29.93
CA ASP A 67 26.66 33.42 -31.21
C ASP A 67 25.12 33.54 -31.21
N VAL A 68 24.44 32.97 -30.21
CA VAL A 68 22.97 32.93 -30.09
C VAL A 68 22.48 34.18 -29.33
N SER A 69 21.63 35.00 -29.95
CA SER A 69 21.01 36.15 -29.26
C SER A 69 20.05 35.70 -28.16
N GLU A 70 19.83 36.54 -27.13
CA GLU A 70 18.84 36.26 -26.06
C GLU A 70 17.45 35.94 -26.63
N ASP A 71 17.06 36.59 -27.74
CA ASP A 71 15.80 36.38 -28.42
C ASP A 71 15.75 35.06 -29.22
N LEU A 72 16.88 34.62 -29.80
CA LEU A 72 17.01 33.31 -30.45
C LEU A 72 16.99 32.17 -29.42
N ALA A 73 17.70 32.36 -28.30
CA ALA A 73 17.64 31.47 -27.15
C ALA A 73 16.19 31.38 -26.68
N ALA A 74 15.49 32.51 -26.56
CA ALA A 74 14.09 32.54 -26.20
C ALA A 74 13.20 31.70 -27.12
N LEU A 75 13.36 31.84 -28.44
CA LEU A 75 12.59 31.10 -29.43
C LEU A 75 12.94 29.61 -29.51
N ALA A 76 14.16 29.22 -29.13
CA ALA A 76 14.63 27.83 -29.00
C ALA A 76 14.18 27.14 -27.70
N GLY A 77 13.27 27.77 -26.94
CA GLY A 77 12.83 27.28 -25.64
C GLY A 77 13.88 27.47 -24.54
N TYR A 78 14.90 28.29 -24.79
CA TYR A 78 15.85 28.75 -23.78
C TYR A 78 15.43 30.12 -23.19
N SER A 79 14.15 30.53 -23.28
CA SER A 79 13.72 31.87 -22.83
C SER A 79 13.63 32.03 -21.32
N SER A 80 14.36 33.04 -20.89
CA SER A 80 13.93 34.04 -19.93
C SER A 80 12.54 34.62 -20.26
N SER A 81 11.46 34.03 -19.71
CA SER A 81 10.19 34.75 -19.50
C SER A 81 9.49 34.28 -18.23
N GLY A 82 10.07 34.71 -17.12
CA GLY A 82 9.45 34.85 -15.82
C GLY A 82 10.47 35.63 -15.01
N GLY A 83 10.08 36.74 -14.38
CA GLY A 83 10.93 37.37 -13.41
C GLY A 83 11.21 36.36 -12.30
N ARG A 84 12.31 35.63 -12.43
CA ARG A 84 12.93 34.92 -11.33
C ARG A 84 13.38 36.01 -10.36
N SER A 85 12.56 36.25 -9.34
CA SER A 85 13.14 36.14 -8.01
C SER A 85 13.98 34.85 -8.00
N GLU A 86 15.04 34.85 -7.24
CA GLU A 86 15.65 33.64 -6.72
C GLU A 86 14.62 32.87 -5.83
N ASP A 87 13.36 32.73 -6.27
CA ASP A 87 12.35 31.92 -5.62
C ASP A 87 12.59 30.50 -6.08
N PHE A 88 13.31 29.82 -5.22
CA PHE A 88 13.32 28.39 -5.03
C PHE A 88 11.88 27.84 -5.11
N ASP A 89 11.53 27.20 -6.23
CA ASP A 89 10.19 26.62 -6.45
C ASP A 89 10.17 25.21 -5.87
N ARG A 90 10.00 25.15 -4.56
CA ARG A 90 10.16 23.92 -3.77
C ARG A 90 9.19 22.82 -4.24
N THR A 91 9.75 21.74 -4.75
CA THR A 91 9.08 20.45 -4.97
C THR A 91 9.28 19.55 -3.75
N LEU A 92 8.23 18.85 -3.32
CA LEU A 92 8.33 17.84 -2.26
C LEU A 92 8.91 16.53 -2.81
N LEU A 93 9.67 15.80 -2.00
CA LEU A 93 10.31 14.56 -2.44
C LEU A 93 9.30 13.49 -2.89
N SER A 94 8.13 13.43 -2.26
CA SER A 94 7.02 12.54 -2.63
C SER A 94 6.45 12.81 -4.01
N GLU A 95 6.48 14.06 -4.49
CA GLU A 95 5.89 14.46 -5.78
C GLU A 95 6.82 14.14 -6.97
N ILE A 96 8.09 13.81 -6.70
CA ILE A 96 9.08 13.50 -7.75
C ILE A 96 8.66 12.30 -8.59
N ALA A 97 8.00 11.30 -8.00
CA ALA A 97 7.53 10.13 -8.71
C ALA A 97 6.48 10.46 -9.79
N ASP A 98 5.67 11.50 -9.56
CA ASP A 98 4.63 11.95 -10.50
C ASP A 98 5.19 12.80 -11.66
N LEU A 99 6.35 13.43 -11.45
CA LEU A 99 7.02 14.28 -12.45
C LEU A 99 7.72 13.45 -13.54
N GLY A 100 8.33 12.33 -13.15
CA GLY A 100 9.03 11.43 -14.06
C GLY A 100 10.55 11.57 -14.04
N ASP A 101 11.19 10.94 -15.04
CA ASP A 101 12.65 10.83 -15.18
C ASP A 101 13.26 12.01 -15.94
N GLU A 102 14.51 12.38 -15.63
CA GLU A 102 15.26 13.49 -16.23
C GLU A 102 14.67 14.91 -16.05
N GLU A 103 13.82 15.09 -15.05
CA GLU A 103 13.19 16.39 -14.73
C GLU A 103 14.04 17.24 -13.80
N TRP A 104 13.97 18.57 -13.94
CA TRP A 104 14.72 19.52 -13.12
C TRP A 104 13.85 20.06 -11.99
N VAL A 105 14.26 19.81 -10.75
CA VAL A 105 13.49 20.18 -9.56
C VAL A 105 14.34 20.94 -8.54
N ASP A 106 13.69 21.79 -7.75
CA ASP A 106 14.27 22.45 -6.58
C ASP A 106 13.72 21.78 -5.32
N VAL A 107 14.59 21.22 -4.48
CA VAL A 107 14.19 20.39 -3.32
C VAL A 107 14.85 20.93 -2.06
N ARG A 108 14.06 21.07 -0.98
CA ARG A 108 14.59 21.38 0.35
C ARG A 108 14.52 20.14 1.21
N ALA A 109 15.66 19.59 1.56
CA ALA A 109 15.76 18.33 2.30
C ALA A 109 16.96 18.32 3.25
N GLN A 110 16.83 17.58 4.34
CA GLN A 110 17.91 17.27 5.27
C GLN A 110 18.67 16.03 4.82
N VAL A 111 19.99 16.05 4.93
CA VAL A 111 20.82 14.87 4.69
C VAL A 111 20.74 13.97 5.93
N ILE A 112 20.23 12.75 5.77
CA ILE A 112 19.97 11.81 6.86
C ILE A 112 21.13 10.85 7.07
N ASP A 113 21.68 10.34 5.98
CA ASP A 113 22.71 9.31 6.03
C ASP A 113 23.66 9.46 4.83
N LEU A 114 24.96 9.35 5.06
CA LEU A 114 25.99 9.35 4.01
C LEU A 114 26.60 7.97 3.88
N TRP A 115 26.50 7.39 2.69
CA TRP A 115 27.00 6.05 2.42
C TRP A 115 28.41 6.08 1.84
N ASP A 116 29.16 5.00 2.10
CA ASP A 116 30.47 4.79 1.49
C ASP A 116 30.36 4.70 -0.04
N VAL A 117 31.16 5.51 -0.73
CA VAL A 117 31.18 5.56 -2.20
C VAL A 117 31.71 4.24 -2.76
N THR A 118 30.87 3.56 -3.55
CA THR A 118 31.20 2.26 -4.16
C THR A 118 31.85 2.38 -5.54
N HIS A 119 31.83 3.57 -6.17
CA HIS A 119 32.35 3.79 -7.53
C HIS A 119 33.13 5.11 -7.66
N ASP A 120 34.28 5.07 -8.32
CA ASP A 120 35.23 6.20 -8.45
C ASP A 120 34.66 7.45 -9.14
N SER A 121 33.51 7.33 -9.81
CA SER A 121 32.84 8.44 -10.50
C SER A 121 31.89 9.23 -9.59
N MET A 122 31.63 8.76 -8.37
CA MET A 122 30.76 9.42 -7.40
C MET A 122 31.62 10.17 -6.37
N ALA A 123 31.21 11.38 -6.02
CA ALA A 123 31.83 12.16 -4.96
C ALA A 123 31.17 11.90 -3.60
N GLN A 124 29.84 11.85 -3.57
CA GLN A 124 29.06 11.51 -2.38
C GLN A 124 27.77 10.80 -2.82
N VAL A 125 27.30 9.88 -1.99
CA VAL A 125 26.00 9.23 -2.13
C VAL A 125 25.40 9.10 -0.75
N GLY A 126 24.10 9.25 -0.64
CA GLY A 126 23.42 9.18 0.65
C GLY A 126 21.91 9.31 0.50
N LEU A 127 21.28 9.56 1.64
CA LEU A 127 19.85 9.71 1.79
C LEU A 127 19.54 11.14 2.22
N VAL A 128 18.59 11.77 1.53
CA VAL A 128 17.99 13.04 1.95
C VAL A 128 16.52 12.83 2.27
N ALA A 129 15.97 13.64 3.16
CA ALA A 129 14.57 13.58 3.52
C ALA A 129 14.01 14.98 3.76
N ASP A 130 12.79 15.20 3.32
CA ASP A 130 11.97 16.35 3.68
C ASP A 130 10.76 15.86 4.50
N GLU A 131 9.81 16.72 4.82
CA GLU A 131 8.61 16.32 5.55
C GLU A 131 7.71 15.29 4.83
N SER A 132 7.94 15.02 3.54
CA SER A 132 7.06 14.16 2.74
C SER A 132 7.65 12.79 2.42
N ALA A 133 8.95 12.68 2.16
CA ALA A 133 9.58 11.40 1.84
C ALA A 133 11.10 11.37 2.08
N GLN A 134 11.68 10.17 1.99
CA GLN A 134 13.12 9.97 1.89
C GLN A 134 13.50 9.62 0.45
N MET A 135 14.62 10.17 -0.02
CA MET A 135 15.08 10.00 -1.39
C MET A 135 16.60 9.82 -1.42
N LYS A 136 17.08 8.88 -2.25
CA LYS A 136 18.50 8.72 -2.48
C LYS A 136 19.02 9.91 -3.29
N PHE A 137 20.17 10.45 -2.91
CA PHE A 137 20.90 11.42 -3.72
C PHE A 137 22.25 10.91 -4.19
N VAL A 138 22.68 11.39 -5.36
CA VAL A 138 24.02 11.10 -5.90
C VAL A 138 24.70 12.41 -6.31
N LYS A 139 25.85 12.68 -5.72
CA LYS A 139 26.77 13.75 -6.14
C LYS A 139 27.87 13.14 -6.98
N TRP A 140 27.97 13.49 -8.26
CA TRP A 140 28.99 12.94 -9.16
C TRP A 140 30.35 13.64 -8.98
N ALA A 141 31.46 12.91 -9.11
CA ALA A 141 32.82 13.46 -8.94
C ALA A 141 33.30 14.30 -10.13
N LYS A 142 32.73 14.10 -11.31
CA LYS A 142 33.14 14.82 -12.52
C LYS A 142 32.39 16.15 -12.60
N ASN A 143 33.14 17.26 -12.60
CA ASN A 143 32.64 18.63 -12.78
C ASN A 143 31.77 19.18 -11.63
N THR A 144 31.96 18.68 -10.40
CA THR A 144 31.16 19.04 -9.22
C THR A 144 32.03 19.50 -8.04
N ASP A 145 33.30 19.84 -8.32
CA ASP A 145 34.27 20.31 -7.32
C ASP A 145 33.87 21.62 -6.64
N GLU A 146 32.95 22.39 -7.26
CA GLU A 146 32.44 23.67 -6.74
C GLU A 146 31.27 23.51 -5.77
N LEU A 147 30.65 22.32 -5.67
CA LEU A 147 29.55 22.08 -4.73
C LEU A 147 30.07 21.77 -3.32
N PRO A 148 29.43 22.29 -2.26
CA PRO A 148 29.81 22.03 -0.88
C PRO A 148 29.77 20.53 -0.55
N THR A 149 30.63 20.10 0.36
CA THR A 149 30.52 18.78 0.97
C THR A 149 29.29 18.78 1.87
N LEU A 150 28.39 17.83 1.63
CA LEU A 150 27.17 17.68 2.42
C LEU A 150 27.50 16.98 3.75
N GLU A 151 26.88 17.46 4.83
CA GLU A 151 27.02 16.93 6.18
C GLU A 151 25.68 16.32 6.67
N GLU A 152 25.75 15.21 7.40
CA GLU A 152 24.57 14.58 8.01
C GLU A 152 23.92 15.50 9.05
N GLY A 153 22.59 15.52 9.08
CA GLY A 153 21.80 16.35 9.98
C GLY A 153 21.63 17.81 9.53
N VAL A 154 22.15 18.21 8.37
CA VAL A 154 22.01 19.58 7.85
C VAL A 154 20.97 19.65 6.74
N THR A 155 20.09 20.67 6.80
CA THR A 155 19.10 20.96 5.76
C THR A 155 19.70 21.83 4.66
N TYR A 156 19.51 21.42 3.41
CA TYR A 156 19.98 22.15 2.25
C TYR A 156 18.84 22.46 1.28
N ASP A 157 18.96 23.61 0.62
CA ASP A 157 18.22 23.98 -0.57
C ASP A 157 19.02 23.51 -1.79
N PHE A 158 18.55 22.43 -2.40
CA PHE A 158 19.06 21.86 -3.62
C PHE A 158 18.33 22.49 -4.80
N SER A 159 18.96 23.39 -5.53
CA SER A 159 18.39 24.00 -6.73
C SER A 159 18.88 23.30 -7.99
N SER A 160 17.97 23.09 -8.95
CA SER A 160 18.27 22.51 -10.25
C SER A 160 18.97 21.14 -10.14
N VAL A 161 18.39 20.25 -9.33
CA VAL A 161 18.78 18.83 -9.31
C VAL A 161 17.97 18.06 -10.32
N ILE A 162 18.55 17.00 -10.87
CA ILE A 162 17.89 16.17 -11.88
C ILE A 162 17.34 14.90 -11.25
N THR A 163 16.10 14.54 -11.58
CA THR A 163 15.49 13.28 -11.17
C THR A 163 16.05 12.14 -12.04
N ASN A 164 16.25 10.97 -11.43
CA ASN A 164 16.63 9.73 -12.12
C ASN A 164 15.75 8.58 -11.64
N GLU A 165 15.27 7.74 -12.56
CA GLU A 165 14.52 6.52 -12.26
C GLU A 165 15.33 5.25 -12.58
N TYR A 166 15.39 4.31 -11.64
CA TYR A 166 15.97 2.99 -11.88
C TYR A 166 15.16 1.89 -11.19
N GLU A 167 14.61 0.96 -11.98
CA GLU A 167 13.76 -0.14 -11.50
C GLU A 167 12.58 0.36 -10.62
N GLY A 168 11.95 1.46 -11.02
CA GLY A 168 10.84 2.10 -10.29
C GLY A 168 11.27 2.92 -9.07
N LYS A 169 12.58 3.04 -8.79
CA LYS A 169 13.09 3.86 -7.67
C LYS A 169 13.64 5.17 -8.19
N PHE A 170 13.07 6.26 -7.70
CA PHE A 170 13.53 7.61 -8.00
C PHE A 170 14.74 7.98 -7.13
N SER A 171 15.58 8.86 -7.66
CA SER A 171 16.71 9.46 -6.97
C SER A 171 17.00 10.84 -7.53
N ILE A 172 17.62 11.71 -6.73
CA ILE A 172 18.07 13.02 -7.18
C ILE A 172 19.57 13.03 -7.45
N SER A 173 19.98 13.65 -8.53
CA SER A 173 21.39 13.73 -8.93
C SER A 173 21.85 15.17 -9.01
N LEU A 174 23.01 15.43 -8.40
CA LEU A 174 23.66 16.72 -8.40
C LEU A 174 24.73 16.76 -9.48
N ASN A 175 24.66 17.78 -10.32
CA ASN A 175 25.59 18.02 -11.42
C ASN A 175 26.18 19.45 -11.34
N LYS A 176 26.91 19.88 -12.38
CA LYS A 176 27.52 21.21 -12.44
C LYS A 176 26.50 22.36 -12.44
N ALA A 177 25.31 22.15 -12.97
CA ALA A 177 24.25 23.15 -13.03
C ALA A 177 23.44 23.24 -11.72
N SER A 178 23.57 22.25 -10.84
CA SER A 178 22.94 22.27 -9.52
C SER A 178 23.61 23.29 -8.61
N SER A 179 22.84 23.90 -7.72
CA SER A 179 23.34 24.75 -6.63
C SER A 179 22.88 24.17 -5.31
N VAL A 180 23.75 24.18 -4.30
CA VAL A 180 23.40 23.70 -2.96
C VAL A 180 23.78 24.74 -1.93
N VAL A 181 22.79 25.17 -1.15
CA VAL A 181 22.96 26.17 -0.08
C VAL A 181 22.34 25.62 1.19
N GLU A 182 22.97 25.85 2.33
CA GLU A 182 22.38 25.52 3.64
C GLU A 182 21.09 26.34 3.83
N ALA A 183 19.99 25.67 4.11
CA ALA A 183 18.69 26.32 4.23
C ALA A 183 18.56 27.02 5.58
N GLU A 184 18.01 28.23 5.61
CA GLU A 184 17.69 28.91 6.87
C GLU A 184 16.48 28.26 7.60
N GLN A 185 15.66 27.53 6.85
CA GLN A 185 14.48 26.85 7.36
C GLN A 185 14.76 25.34 7.44
N GLU A 186 14.86 24.83 8.67
CA GLU A 186 14.97 23.39 8.93
C GLU A 186 13.70 22.68 8.47
N VAL A 187 13.89 21.49 7.89
CA VAL A 187 12.81 20.54 7.61
C VAL A 187 12.82 19.44 8.66
N ILE A 188 11.64 18.92 9.00
CA ILE A 188 11.53 17.71 9.80
C ILE A 188 11.60 16.56 8.80
N PRO A 189 12.68 15.77 8.77
CA PRO A 189 12.78 14.69 7.81
C PRO A 189 11.73 13.63 8.10
N ALA A 190 11.07 13.15 7.05
CA ALA A 190 10.33 11.91 7.10
C ALA A 190 11.31 10.81 7.51
N ASP A 191 10.92 9.99 8.47
CA ASP A 191 11.64 8.79 8.90
C ASP A 191 11.46 7.61 7.93
N GLY A 192 10.75 7.83 6.82
CA GLY A 192 10.41 6.79 5.85
C GLY A 192 9.28 5.89 6.35
N SER A 193 8.60 6.28 7.42
CA SER A 193 7.40 5.60 7.88
C SER A 193 6.20 5.89 6.99
N VAL A 194 5.32 4.90 6.88
CA VAL A 194 3.99 5.05 6.29
C VAL A 194 2.97 4.71 7.36
N SER A 195 1.89 5.48 7.43
CA SER A 195 0.76 5.20 8.32
C SER A 195 -0.37 4.56 7.53
N VAL A 196 -0.82 3.39 7.99
CA VAL A 196 -1.92 2.64 7.36
C VAL A 196 -2.84 2.03 8.41
N THR A 197 -4.07 1.74 7.99
CA THR A 197 -5.08 1.06 8.79
C THR A 197 -5.38 -0.30 8.19
N GLY A 198 -5.43 -1.32 9.04
CA GLY A 198 -5.77 -2.68 8.61
C GLY A 198 -6.28 -3.56 9.75
N THR A 199 -7.05 -4.57 9.39
CA THR A 199 -7.54 -5.58 10.34
C THR A 199 -6.52 -6.69 10.48
N LEU A 200 -6.16 -7.04 11.72
CA LEU A 200 -5.24 -8.13 12.01
C LEU A 200 -5.96 -9.47 11.79
N VAL A 201 -5.60 -10.18 10.72
CA VAL A 201 -6.31 -11.41 10.30
C VAL A 201 -5.57 -12.71 10.61
N ALA A 202 -4.27 -12.62 10.90
CA ALA A 202 -3.47 -13.79 11.26
C ALA A 202 -2.23 -13.39 12.07
N ILE A 203 -1.76 -14.31 12.91
CA ILE A 203 -0.46 -14.23 13.57
C ILE A 203 0.39 -15.44 13.15
N GLU A 204 1.49 -15.16 12.46
CA GLU A 204 2.44 -16.16 11.94
C GLU A 204 3.24 -16.84 13.07
N ASP A 205 3.78 -18.01 12.74
CA ASP A 205 4.65 -18.76 13.64
C ASP A 205 5.91 -17.99 14.04
N GLY A 206 6.40 -18.29 15.24
CA GLY A 206 7.52 -17.57 15.83
C GLY A 206 7.12 -16.17 16.32
N SER A 207 5.83 -15.94 16.56
CA SER A 207 5.29 -14.84 17.38
C SER A 207 5.05 -15.31 18.82
N GLY A 208 4.79 -14.38 19.73
CA GLY A 208 4.65 -14.66 21.15
C GLY A 208 5.99 -14.55 21.89
N LEU A 209 6.16 -15.36 22.94
CA LEU A 209 7.41 -15.45 23.69
C LEU A 209 8.44 -16.29 22.93
N ILE A 210 9.47 -15.62 22.41
CA ILE A 210 10.54 -16.26 21.66
C ILE A 210 11.88 -16.20 22.40
N LYS A 211 12.86 -16.93 21.87
CA LYS A 211 14.25 -16.81 22.30
C LYS A 211 15.15 -16.34 21.16
N ARG A 212 15.96 -15.31 21.40
CA ARG A 212 16.96 -14.79 20.46
C ARG A 212 18.36 -15.23 20.85
N CYS A 213 19.24 -15.34 19.87
CA CYS A 213 20.64 -15.69 20.09
C CYS A 213 21.38 -14.51 20.76
N PRO A 214 22.02 -14.72 21.92
CA PRO A 214 22.72 -13.66 22.66
C PRO A 214 24.08 -13.28 22.07
N GLU A 215 24.55 -14.01 21.05
CA GLU A 215 25.84 -13.74 20.40
C GLU A 215 25.79 -12.39 19.66
N GLU A 216 26.88 -11.64 19.76
CA GLU A 216 27.05 -10.32 19.16
C GLU A 216 26.70 -10.33 17.67
N ASN A 217 25.77 -9.47 17.25
CA ASN A 217 25.28 -9.33 15.87
C ASN A 217 24.54 -10.54 15.28
N CYS A 218 24.02 -11.48 16.09
CA CYS A 218 23.19 -12.57 15.58
C CYS A 218 21.70 -12.27 15.66
N SER A 219 21.18 -12.03 16.87
CA SER A 219 19.75 -11.83 17.21
C SER A 219 18.75 -12.80 16.56
N ARG A 220 19.21 -13.94 16.01
CA ARG A 220 18.36 -14.92 15.32
C ARG A 220 17.54 -15.73 16.31
N LEU A 221 16.39 -16.21 15.84
CA LEU A 221 15.53 -17.10 16.59
C LEU A 221 16.28 -18.38 16.99
N VAL A 222 16.21 -18.73 18.26
CA VAL A 222 16.76 -19.95 18.85
C VAL A 222 15.65 -20.99 18.94
N THR A 223 15.84 -22.11 18.26
CA THR A 223 14.87 -23.22 18.24
C THR A 223 15.47 -24.41 18.95
N ASN A 224 14.79 -24.94 19.97
CA ASN A 224 15.26 -26.08 20.77
C ASN A 224 16.69 -25.88 21.35
N GLY A 225 17.00 -24.66 21.82
CA GLY A 225 18.32 -24.31 22.36
C GLY A 225 19.44 -24.25 21.32
N ARG A 226 19.10 -24.13 20.02
CA ARG A 226 20.06 -24.00 18.93
C ARG A 226 19.78 -22.81 18.04
N CYS A 227 20.80 -21.99 17.83
CA CYS A 227 20.87 -20.97 16.80
C CYS A 227 21.38 -21.59 15.50
N ALA A 228 20.84 -21.15 14.36
CA ALA A 228 21.27 -21.60 13.04
C ALA A 228 22.75 -21.27 12.71
N GLU A 229 23.32 -20.22 13.31
CA GLU A 229 24.73 -19.85 13.11
C GLU A 229 25.66 -20.33 14.21
N HIS A 230 25.27 -20.10 15.46
CA HIS A 230 26.15 -20.30 16.61
C HIS A 230 26.00 -21.67 17.28
N GLY A 231 25.10 -22.52 16.77
CA GLY A 231 24.89 -23.86 17.33
C GLY A 231 24.17 -23.80 18.67
N GLU A 232 24.63 -24.57 19.67
CA GLU A 232 23.99 -24.61 20.98
C GLU A 232 24.23 -23.32 21.76
N VAL A 233 23.15 -22.59 22.07
CA VAL A 233 23.16 -21.32 22.78
C VAL A 233 22.01 -21.27 23.78
N ASP A 234 22.22 -20.59 24.91
CA ASP A 234 21.12 -20.26 25.83
C ASP A 234 20.49 -18.94 25.37
N GLY A 235 19.30 -19.04 24.76
CA GLY A 235 18.65 -17.88 24.14
C GLY A 235 18.04 -16.93 25.17
N GLU A 236 18.11 -15.63 24.88
CA GLU A 236 17.47 -14.56 25.65
C GLU A 236 16.00 -14.41 25.25
N PHE A 237 15.12 -14.21 26.22
CA PHE A 237 13.70 -14.06 25.97
C PHE A 237 13.39 -12.70 25.34
N ASP A 238 12.39 -12.70 24.46
CA ASP A 238 11.93 -11.53 23.73
C ASP A 238 10.47 -11.74 23.32
N LEU A 239 9.68 -10.67 23.28
CA LEU A 239 8.35 -10.69 22.68
C LEU A 239 8.37 -10.08 21.28
N ARG A 240 7.56 -10.68 20.41
CA ARG A 240 7.25 -10.11 19.11
C ARG A 240 5.95 -10.65 18.54
N ILE A 241 5.33 -9.90 17.65
CA ILE A 241 4.22 -10.37 16.83
C ILE A 241 4.56 -10.22 15.36
N LYS A 242 4.47 -11.31 14.61
CA LYS A 242 4.43 -11.31 13.15
C LYS A 242 2.98 -11.45 12.73
N ALA A 243 2.36 -10.35 12.34
CA ALA A 243 0.96 -10.30 11.99
C ALA A 243 0.75 -10.14 10.48
N ILE A 244 -0.44 -10.51 10.02
CA ILE A 244 -0.95 -10.12 8.72
C ILE A 244 -2.03 -9.07 8.95
N LEU A 245 -1.80 -7.85 8.44
CA LEU A 245 -2.80 -6.81 8.37
C LEU A 245 -3.48 -6.87 7.00
N ASP A 246 -4.79 -6.73 6.96
CA ASP A 246 -5.62 -6.95 5.79
C ASP A 246 -6.74 -5.90 5.74
N ASP A 247 -6.97 -5.33 4.57
CA ASP A 247 -8.03 -4.35 4.28
C ASP A 247 -9.03 -4.90 3.25
N GLY A 248 -9.02 -6.21 2.97
CA GLY A 248 -9.98 -6.90 2.12
C GLY A 248 -9.67 -6.76 0.63
N GLN A 249 -8.75 -5.86 0.28
CA GLN A 249 -8.20 -5.71 -1.06
C GLN A 249 -6.74 -6.14 -1.12
N SER A 250 -6.01 -5.97 -0.03
CA SER A 250 -4.59 -6.28 0.14
C SER A 250 -4.30 -6.82 1.52
N ALA A 251 -3.16 -7.49 1.65
CA ALA A 251 -2.66 -7.98 2.94
C ALA A 251 -1.15 -7.82 3.04
N VAL A 252 -0.66 -7.28 4.14
CA VAL A 252 0.76 -6.98 4.39
C VAL A 252 1.28 -7.70 5.64
N ARG A 253 2.57 -8.05 5.65
CA ARG A 253 3.24 -8.59 6.83
C ARG A 253 3.69 -7.44 7.73
N ALA A 254 3.18 -7.40 8.94
CA ALA A 254 3.58 -6.46 9.97
C ALA A 254 4.42 -7.16 11.06
N LEU A 255 5.49 -6.51 11.52
CA LEU A 255 6.33 -6.98 12.61
C LEU A 255 6.28 -5.98 13.77
N PHE A 256 5.74 -6.43 14.89
CA PHE A 256 5.72 -5.72 16.15
C PHE A 256 6.90 -6.19 16.99
N ASN A 257 7.73 -5.25 17.43
CA ASN A 257 8.80 -5.50 18.39
C ASN A 257 8.24 -5.72 19.81
N ASP A 258 9.10 -5.85 20.81
CA ASP A 258 8.73 -6.06 22.22
C ASP A 258 7.81 -4.92 22.73
N GLU A 259 8.22 -3.67 22.51
CA GLU A 259 7.49 -2.47 22.94
C GLU A 259 6.11 -2.37 22.29
N MET A 260 6.02 -2.57 20.97
CA MET A 260 4.74 -2.54 20.26
C MET A 260 3.87 -3.76 20.57
N THR A 261 4.47 -4.91 20.88
CA THR A 261 3.73 -6.09 21.36
C THR A 261 3.09 -5.80 22.71
N GLU A 262 3.80 -5.17 23.64
CA GLU A 262 3.24 -4.72 24.91
C GLU A 262 2.15 -3.65 24.69
N ALA A 263 2.36 -2.71 23.76
CA ALA A 263 1.37 -1.67 23.46
C ALA A 263 0.01 -2.22 23.00
N VAL A 264 0.00 -3.24 22.13
CA VAL A 264 -1.25 -3.83 21.60
C VAL A 264 -1.86 -4.90 22.52
N THR A 265 -1.04 -5.61 23.29
CA THR A 265 -1.52 -6.70 24.15
C THR A 265 -1.75 -6.27 25.60
N GLY A 266 -1.06 -5.22 26.06
CA GLY A 266 -0.95 -4.86 27.47
C GLY A 266 -0.13 -5.86 28.30
N MET A 267 0.56 -6.82 27.66
CA MET A 267 1.35 -7.86 28.33
C MET A 267 2.84 -7.57 28.20
N SER A 268 3.50 -7.40 29.34
CA SER A 268 4.96 -7.23 29.42
C SER A 268 5.73 -8.52 29.17
N LEU A 269 7.02 -8.40 28.84
CA LEU A 269 7.92 -9.54 28.70
C LEU A 269 7.97 -10.41 29.97
N GLU A 270 8.01 -9.79 31.16
CA GLU A 270 8.01 -10.52 32.42
C GLU A 270 6.73 -11.34 32.64
N GLU A 271 5.56 -10.77 32.35
CA GLU A 271 4.26 -11.46 32.47
C GLU A 271 4.15 -12.62 31.49
N ALA A 272 4.63 -12.45 30.26
CA ALA A 272 4.66 -13.52 29.28
C ALA A 272 5.58 -14.67 29.70
N ILE A 273 6.74 -14.36 30.29
CA ILE A 273 7.65 -15.38 30.85
C ILE A 273 6.95 -16.13 32.00
N GLU A 274 6.30 -15.41 32.92
CA GLU A 274 5.56 -16.01 34.03
C GLU A 274 4.46 -16.95 33.52
N MET A 275 3.65 -16.48 32.57
CA MET A 275 2.57 -17.27 31.94
C MET A 275 3.09 -18.56 31.32
N ALA A 276 4.19 -18.49 30.55
CA ALA A 276 4.79 -19.67 29.94
C ALA A 276 5.39 -20.65 30.97
N MET A 277 5.88 -20.15 32.10
CA MET A 277 6.41 -20.99 33.19
C MET A 277 5.31 -21.73 33.95
N GLU A 278 4.14 -21.11 34.15
CA GLU A 278 3.02 -21.73 34.86
C GLU A 278 2.41 -22.90 34.08
N THR A 279 2.28 -22.77 32.76
CA THR A 279 1.70 -23.80 31.89
C THR A 279 2.73 -24.80 31.38
N VAL A 280 4.03 -24.51 31.51
CA VAL A 280 5.14 -25.27 30.93
C VAL A 280 5.02 -25.39 29.41
N ASP A 281 4.34 -24.45 28.78
CA ASP A 281 4.11 -24.40 27.34
C ASP A 281 4.21 -22.96 26.82
N PRO A 282 5.26 -22.61 26.07
CA PRO A 282 5.42 -21.26 25.53
C PRO A 282 4.35 -20.88 24.51
N THR A 283 3.61 -21.85 23.93
CA THR A 283 2.55 -21.56 22.96
C THR A 283 1.33 -20.88 23.60
N VAL A 284 1.20 -20.90 24.93
CA VAL A 284 0.11 -20.22 25.64
C VAL A 284 0.08 -18.72 25.35
N VAL A 285 1.26 -18.09 25.25
CA VAL A 285 1.39 -16.64 24.99
C VAL A 285 0.92 -16.34 23.57
N LEU A 286 1.32 -17.16 22.60
CA LEU A 286 0.89 -17.02 21.21
C LEU A 286 -0.63 -17.15 21.07
N ASN A 287 -1.24 -18.15 21.74
CA ASN A 287 -2.69 -18.34 21.69
C ASN A 287 -3.42 -17.17 22.35
N ALA A 288 -2.93 -16.65 23.48
CA ALA A 288 -3.49 -15.46 24.11
C ALA A 288 -3.46 -14.24 23.17
N PHE A 289 -2.36 -14.05 22.43
CA PHE A 289 -2.26 -12.98 21.44
C PHE A 289 -3.23 -13.17 20.26
N ARG A 290 -3.43 -14.41 19.79
CA ARG A 290 -4.41 -14.71 18.74
C ARG A 290 -5.83 -14.38 19.18
N ASP A 291 -6.21 -14.85 20.37
CA ASP A 291 -7.54 -14.62 20.94
C ASP A 291 -7.83 -13.12 21.13
N GLN A 292 -6.82 -12.36 21.54
CA GLN A 292 -6.96 -10.93 21.84
C GLN A 292 -6.96 -10.05 20.59
N LEU A 293 -6.13 -10.34 19.59
CA LEU A 293 -5.81 -9.39 18.52
C LEU A 293 -6.51 -9.70 17.19
N ILE A 294 -6.76 -10.99 16.88
CA ILE A 294 -7.32 -11.37 15.58
C ILE A 294 -8.75 -10.87 15.44
N GLY A 295 -9.03 -10.21 14.31
CA GLY A 295 -10.33 -9.60 14.00
C GLY A 295 -10.46 -8.14 14.42
N ARG A 296 -9.43 -7.55 15.02
CA ARG A 296 -9.42 -6.13 15.41
C ARG A 296 -8.66 -5.27 14.40
N THR A 297 -9.10 -4.03 14.25
CA THR A 297 -8.49 -3.05 13.35
C THR A 297 -7.48 -2.19 14.10
N PHE A 298 -6.35 -1.92 13.44
CA PHE A 298 -5.26 -1.12 13.99
C PHE A 298 -4.83 -0.08 12.98
N GLU A 299 -4.59 1.13 13.47
CA GLU A 299 -3.77 2.14 12.79
C GLU A 299 -2.33 1.91 13.22
N VAL A 300 -1.43 1.79 12.25
CA VAL A 300 -0.03 1.44 12.46
C VAL A 300 0.85 2.32 11.61
N SER A 301 1.99 2.74 12.16
CA SER A 301 3.01 3.47 11.40
C SER A 301 4.41 2.89 11.59
N GLY A 302 5.21 3.00 10.55
CA GLY A 302 6.63 2.64 10.57
C GLY A 302 7.18 2.34 9.17
N PRO A 303 8.46 1.98 9.03
CA PRO A 303 9.10 1.77 7.75
C PRO A 303 8.92 0.34 7.22
N VAL A 304 9.02 0.16 5.91
CA VAL A 304 9.09 -1.17 5.28
C VAL A 304 10.55 -1.59 5.10
N ILE A 305 10.93 -2.68 5.76
CA ILE A 305 12.28 -3.25 5.69
C ILE A 305 12.21 -4.71 5.23
N GLY A 306 12.72 -4.97 4.03
CA GLY A 306 12.63 -6.28 3.40
C GLY A 306 11.17 -6.66 3.15
N ASP A 307 10.76 -7.82 3.63
CA ASP A 307 9.39 -8.35 3.43
C ASP A 307 8.44 -7.98 4.58
N TYR A 308 8.81 -7.02 5.44
CA TYR A 308 8.08 -6.67 6.66
C TYR A 308 7.87 -5.15 6.77
N PHE A 309 6.65 -4.77 7.11
CA PHE A 309 6.32 -3.47 7.67
C PHE A 309 6.66 -3.48 9.17
N LEU A 310 7.68 -2.73 9.57
CA LEU A 310 8.09 -2.64 10.96
C LEU A 310 7.18 -1.63 11.65
N VAL A 311 6.45 -2.10 12.66
CA VAL A 311 5.53 -1.25 13.41
C VAL A 311 6.32 -0.54 14.49
N ASP A 312 6.34 0.80 14.42
CA ASP A 312 6.99 1.70 15.37
C ASP A 312 5.96 2.45 16.23
N ASP A 313 4.73 2.64 15.73
CA ASP A 313 3.58 3.13 16.49
C ASP A 313 2.31 2.34 16.12
N VAL A 314 1.43 2.15 17.10
CA VAL A 314 0.19 1.40 16.92
C VAL A 314 -0.92 1.90 17.83
N ALA A 315 -2.12 2.03 17.26
CA ALA A 315 -3.35 2.28 17.99
C ALA A 315 -4.45 1.32 17.52
N GLN A 316 -5.17 0.69 18.45
CA GLN A 316 -6.40 -0.01 18.11
C GLN A 316 -7.48 1.01 17.73
N THR A 317 -8.12 0.80 16.58
CA THR A 317 -9.18 1.67 16.05
C THR A 317 -10.38 0.83 15.60
N VAL A 318 -11.45 1.51 15.20
CA VAL A 318 -12.54 0.97 14.39
C VAL A 318 -12.39 1.45 12.95
N TYR A 319 -13.06 0.77 12.02
CA TYR A 319 -13.10 1.13 10.62
C TYR A 319 -13.70 2.52 10.39
N SER A 320 -13.12 3.26 9.45
CA SER A 320 -13.65 4.48 8.88
C SER A 320 -13.21 4.58 7.41
N SER A 321 -14.12 5.01 6.53
CA SER A 321 -13.80 5.26 5.12
C SER A 321 -12.83 6.42 4.89
N GLU A 322 -12.56 7.24 5.92
CA GLU A 322 -11.56 8.30 5.86
C GLU A 322 -10.13 7.82 6.20
N GLN A 323 -10.00 6.61 6.77
CA GLN A 323 -8.69 6.08 7.17
C GLN A 323 -7.92 5.52 5.96
N PRO A 324 -6.59 5.70 5.93
CA PRO A 324 -5.77 5.14 4.88
C PRO A 324 -5.79 3.61 4.96
N GLY A 325 -6.18 2.95 3.87
CA GLY A 325 -6.08 1.49 3.72
C GLY A 325 -4.64 1.02 3.48
N LEU A 326 -4.49 -0.14 2.86
CA LEU A 326 -3.18 -0.74 2.53
C LEU A 326 -2.79 -0.51 1.06
N GLU A 327 -3.25 0.59 0.45
CA GLU A 327 -3.05 0.90 -0.97
C GLU A 327 -1.71 1.57 -1.26
N ASP A 328 -1.03 2.11 -0.24
CA ASP A 328 0.24 2.81 -0.42
C ASP A 328 1.31 1.89 -1.05
N GLY A 329 1.92 2.35 -2.14
CA GLY A 329 2.95 1.61 -2.88
C GLY A 329 4.22 1.35 -2.07
N ALA A 330 4.50 2.14 -1.03
CA ALA A 330 5.62 1.87 -0.12
C ALA A 330 5.48 0.51 0.59
N LEU A 331 4.26 -0.01 0.73
CA LEU A 331 3.97 -1.32 1.33
C LEU A 331 4.24 -2.49 0.40
N ASP A 332 4.49 -2.28 -0.90
CA ASP A 332 4.67 -3.33 -1.90
C ASP A 332 5.66 -4.43 -1.48
N PRO A 333 6.83 -4.13 -0.88
CA PRO A 333 7.75 -5.18 -0.42
C PRO A 333 7.18 -6.04 0.71
N ALA A 334 6.31 -5.48 1.56
CA ALA A 334 5.66 -6.19 2.67
C ALA A 334 4.35 -6.89 2.25
N ARG A 335 3.87 -6.70 1.02
CA ARG A 335 2.66 -7.36 0.53
C ARG A 335 2.83 -8.88 0.53
N THR A 336 1.78 -9.54 0.97
CA THR A 336 1.75 -10.99 1.09
C THR A 336 1.16 -11.63 -0.16
N GLN A 337 1.51 -12.89 -0.41
CA GLN A 337 0.79 -13.71 -1.40
C GLN A 337 -0.52 -14.29 -0.83
N ARG A 338 -0.86 -13.96 0.41
CA ARG A 338 -2.08 -14.43 1.05
C ARG A 338 -3.25 -13.72 0.38
N GLN A 339 -4.18 -14.50 -0.17
CA GLN A 339 -5.45 -13.95 -0.66
C GLN A 339 -6.16 -13.16 0.45
N PRO A 340 -6.55 -11.90 0.21
CA PRO A 340 -7.24 -11.07 1.20
C PRO A 340 -8.52 -11.71 1.70
N ALA A 341 -8.88 -11.43 2.95
CA ALA A 341 -10.14 -11.89 3.52
C ALA A 341 -11.27 -10.92 3.14
N LYS A 342 -12.13 -11.31 2.19
CA LYS A 342 -13.23 -10.46 1.71
C LYS A 342 -14.29 -10.24 2.79
N ARG A 343 -14.81 -9.01 2.88
CA ARG A 343 -15.80 -8.58 3.88
C ARG A 343 -17.16 -8.75 3.26
N VAL A 344 -17.89 -9.75 3.74
CA VAL A 344 -19.10 -10.24 3.09
C VAL A 344 -20.20 -10.49 4.11
N PHE A 345 -21.41 -10.05 3.78
CA PHE A 345 -22.60 -10.43 4.53
C PHE A 345 -22.97 -11.90 4.28
N ALA A 346 -23.71 -12.49 5.21
CA ALA A 346 -24.14 -13.89 5.12
C ALA A 346 -24.96 -14.18 3.86
N GLN A 347 -25.76 -13.22 3.39
CA GLN A 347 -26.66 -13.32 2.23
C GLN A 347 -25.86 -13.49 0.94
N ASP A 348 -24.79 -12.72 0.78
CA ASP A 348 -23.87 -12.81 -0.35
C ASP A 348 -23.10 -14.15 -0.31
N LEU A 349 -22.59 -14.51 0.88
CA LEU A 349 -21.86 -15.74 1.08
C LEU A 349 -22.71 -17.01 0.86
N ASN A 350 -23.93 -17.07 1.38
CA ASN A 350 -24.81 -18.23 1.28
C ASN A 350 -25.23 -18.53 -0.17
N GLN A 351 -25.21 -17.51 -1.03
CA GLN A 351 -25.52 -17.62 -2.45
C GLN A 351 -24.29 -17.93 -3.32
N ALA A 352 -23.08 -17.84 -2.77
CA ALA A 352 -21.82 -18.12 -3.46
C ALA A 352 -21.59 -19.62 -3.74
N THR A 353 -22.48 -20.21 -4.54
CA THR A 353 -22.55 -21.65 -4.81
C THR A 353 -21.65 -22.13 -5.94
N HIS A 354 -21.06 -21.20 -6.70
CA HIS A 354 -20.12 -21.51 -7.78
C HIS A 354 -18.67 -21.35 -7.33
N SER A 355 -17.93 -22.46 -7.33
CA SER A 355 -16.49 -22.46 -7.02
C SER A 355 -15.66 -22.80 -8.26
N PHE A 356 -14.52 -22.14 -8.42
CA PHE A 356 -13.64 -22.27 -9.57
C PHE A 356 -12.17 -22.00 -9.19
N THR A 357 -11.25 -22.52 -10.00
CA THR A 357 -9.83 -22.16 -9.95
C THR A 357 -9.55 -21.23 -11.13
N ARG A 358 -8.79 -20.15 -10.89
CA ARG A 358 -8.45 -19.21 -11.95
C ARG A 358 -7.55 -19.88 -13.01
N PRO A 359 -7.72 -19.57 -14.32
CA PRO A 359 -6.96 -20.22 -15.39
C PRO A 359 -5.44 -20.10 -15.24
N GLU A 360 -4.95 -18.97 -14.73
CA GLU A 360 -3.54 -18.71 -14.46
C GLU A 360 -2.94 -19.62 -13.39
N ASP A 361 -3.76 -20.10 -12.45
CA ASP A 361 -3.35 -21.01 -11.38
C ASP A 361 -3.55 -22.49 -11.74
N GLY A 362 -4.28 -22.78 -12.83
CA GLY A 362 -4.83 -24.11 -13.13
C GLY A 362 -3.82 -25.22 -13.45
N GLU A 363 -2.54 -24.89 -13.65
CA GLU A 363 -1.46 -25.88 -13.84
C GLU A 363 -0.71 -26.21 -12.53
N GLU A 364 -1.02 -25.54 -11.41
CA GLU A 364 -0.39 -25.79 -10.13
C GLU A 364 -1.16 -26.85 -9.30
N ASP A 365 -0.44 -27.85 -8.77
CA ASP A 365 -1.01 -28.90 -7.89
C ASP A 365 -1.69 -28.35 -6.61
N ARG A 366 -1.58 -27.04 -6.33
CA ARG A 366 -2.10 -26.35 -5.13
C ARG A 366 -2.85 -25.06 -5.44
N ALA A 367 -3.39 -24.94 -6.65
CA ALA A 367 -4.13 -23.78 -7.07
C ALA A 367 -5.27 -23.41 -6.09
N PRO A 368 -5.43 -22.14 -5.71
CA PRO A 368 -6.51 -21.70 -4.83
C PRO A 368 -7.88 -21.93 -5.50
N ASN A 369 -8.87 -22.30 -4.68
CA ASN A 369 -10.25 -22.44 -5.11
C ASN A 369 -11.05 -21.21 -4.65
N PHE A 370 -11.54 -20.42 -5.60
CA PHE A 370 -12.35 -19.24 -5.35
C PHE A 370 -13.82 -19.59 -5.41
N SER A 371 -14.64 -18.89 -4.65
CA SER A 371 -16.09 -18.91 -4.80
C SER A 371 -16.53 -17.56 -5.36
N LEU A 372 -17.38 -17.59 -6.38
CA LEU A 372 -17.92 -16.39 -7.01
C LEU A 372 -19.02 -15.82 -6.12
N LEU A 373 -18.84 -14.60 -5.62
CA LEU A 373 -19.86 -13.88 -4.87
C LEU A 373 -20.89 -13.28 -5.86
N PRO A 374 -22.20 -13.37 -5.57
CA PRO A 374 -23.23 -12.65 -6.32
C PRO A 374 -22.98 -11.15 -6.43
N SER A 375 -22.34 -10.53 -5.43
CA SER A 375 -21.98 -9.11 -5.45
C SER A 375 -20.95 -8.71 -6.51
N GLY A 376 -20.24 -9.66 -7.14
CA GLY A 376 -19.32 -9.36 -8.24
C GLY A 376 -17.95 -10.01 -8.12
N GLU A 377 -17.43 -10.21 -6.91
CA GLU A 377 -16.03 -10.61 -6.74
C GLU A 377 -15.81 -12.11 -6.54
N ALA A 378 -14.61 -12.58 -6.86
CA ALA A 378 -14.14 -13.90 -6.46
C ALA A 378 -13.49 -13.87 -5.07
N ALA A 379 -13.89 -14.78 -4.18
CA ALA A 379 -13.37 -14.87 -2.82
C ALA A 379 -12.83 -16.28 -2.49
N ASN A 380 -11.58 -16.36 -2.02
CA ASN A 380 -11.04 -17.60 -1.42
C ASN A 380 -11.21 -17.60 0.11
N ARG A 381 -11.03 -16.43 0.73
CA ARG A 381 -11.15 -16.20 2.15
C ARG A 381 -12.15 -15.09 2.43
N VAL A 382 -12.77 -15.18 3.60
CA VAL A 382 -13.69 -14.16 4.10
C VAL A 382 -13.37 -13.80 5.53
N PHE A 383 -13.72 -12.57 5.90
CA PHE A 383 -13.78 -12.09 7.26
C PHE A 383 -15.25 -11.77 7.57
N VAL A 384 -15.82 -12.47 8.55
CA VAL A 384 -17.22 -12.34 8.96
C VAL A 384 -17.28 -12.18 10.47
N VAL A 385 -17.96 -11.16 10.95
CA VAL A 385 -18.25 -10.98 12.38
C VAL A 385 -19.74 -11.17 12.61
N GLY A 386 -20.11 -11.93 13.63
CA GLY A 386 -21.51 -12.21 13.90
C GLY A 386 -21.76 -12.86 15.25
N THR A 387 -23.02 -13.12 15.56
CA THR A 387 -23.43 -13.74 16.83
C THR A 387 -23.41 -15.26 16.71
N LEU A 388 -22.56 -15.94 17.49
CA LEU A 388 -22.54 -17.38 17.61
C LEU A 388 -23.74 -17.85 18.45
N MET A 389 -24.72 -18.48 17.81
CA MET A 389 -26.00 -18.85 18.44
C MET A 389 -26.00 -20.28 18.99
N GLU A 390 -25.42 -21.21 18.24
CA GLU A 390 -25.40 -22.64 18.58
C GLU A 390 -24.03 -23.23 18.24
N THR A 391 -23.53 -24.08 19.12
CA THR A 391 -22.36 -24.94 18.87
C THR A 391 -22.72 -26.39 19.14
N LYS A 392 -22.28 -27.27 18.25
CA LYS A 392 -22.61 -28.70 18.31
C LYS A 392 -21.51 -29.56 17.75
N ASP A 393 -21.13 -30.60 18.49
CA ASP A 393 -20.35 -31.69 17.94
C ASP A 393 -21.21 -32.54 16.99
N VAL A 394 -20.80 -32.57 15.72
CA VAL A 394 -21.43 -33.34 14.64
C VAL A 394 -20.51 -34.47 14.15
N GLY A 395 -19.39 -34.69 14.84
CA GLY A 395 -18.45 -35.77 14.58
C GLY A 395 -19.03 -37.17 14.87
N THR A 396 -18.61 -38.17 14.10
CA THR A 396 -18.95 -39.58 14.35
C THR A 396 -17.81 -40.35 14.99
N ASP A 397 -16.62 -40.24 14.42
CA ASP A 397 -15.41 -40.98 14.83
C ASP A 397 -14.33 -40.07 15.45
N SER A 398 -14.33 -38.78 15.09
CA SER A 398 -13.47 -37.72 15.64
C SER A 398 -14.31 -36.49 15.95
N GLU A 399 -13.83 -35.64 16.86
CA GLU A 399 -14.52 -34.39 17.22
C GLU A 399 -14.59 -33.47 16.00
N TYR A 400 -15.81 -33.04 15.67
CA TYR A 400 -16.04 -32.16 14.53
C TYR A 400 -17.15 -31.18 14.89
N TRP A 401 -16.77 -29.94 15.17
CA TRP A 401 -17.67 -28.95 15.74
C TRP A 401 -18.28 -28.08 14.64
N ARG A 402 -19.60 -27.89 14.73
CA ARG A 402 -20.36 -26.95 13.93
C ARG A 402 -20.80 -25.78 14.80
N GLY A 403 -20.46 -24.57 14.37
CA GLY A 403 -21.01 -23.31 14.87
C GLY A 403 -22.05 -22.74 13.90
N THR A 404 -23.10 -22.11 14.44
CA THR A 404 -24.05 -21.30 13.67
C THR A 404 -23.88 -19.83 14.05
N VAL A 405 -23.34 -19.04 13.13
CA VAL A 405 -23.04 -17.62 13.32
C VAL A 405 -24.05 -16.78 12.55
N MET A 406 -24.79 -15.92 13.23
CA MET A 406 -25.70 -14.95 12.64
C MET A 406 -24.91 -13.69 12.29
N ALA A 407 -24.74 -13.42 10.99
CA ALA A 407 -24.02 -12.25 10.50
C ALA A 407 -24.98 -11.44 9.61
N ALA A 408 -25.37 -10.26 10.08
CA ALA A 408 -26.56 -9.53 9.60
C ALA A 408 -27.85 -10.35 9.76
N SER A 409 -28.75 -10.36 8.77
CA SER A 409 -30.06 -11.03 8.85
C SER A 409 -30.06 -12.53 8.53
N GLU A 410 -28.91 -13.13 8.19
CA GLU A 410 -28.79 -14.58 7.91
C GLU A 410 -27.72 -15.28 8.76
N SER A 411 -27.82 -16.62 8.81
CA SER A 411 -26.86 -17.46 9.51
C SER A 411 -25.90 -18.18 8.57
N VAL A 412 -24.63 -18.27 8.95
CA VAL A 412 -23.58 -19.01 8.27
C VAL A 412 -23.14 -20.19 9.16
N SER A 413 -22.88 -21.34 8.54
CA SER A 413 -22.33 -22.50 9.24
C SER A 413 -20.81 -22.49 9.21
N VAL A 414 -20.19 -22.62 10.38
CA VAL A 414 -18.74 -22.72 10.56
C VAL A 414 -18.40 -24.14 11.02
N TYR A 415 -17.41 -24.78 10.40
CA TYR A 415 -17.01 -26.15 10.74
C TYR A 415 -15.53 -26.22 11.11
N ALA A 416 -15.21 -26.74 12.29
CA ALA A 416 -13.84 -26.97 12.76
C ALA A 416 -13.63 -28.44 13.10
N GLY A 417 -12.58 -29.04 12.54
CA GLY A 417 -12.15 -30.41 12.79
C GLY A 417 -10.73 -30.48 13.37
N GLU A 418 -10.15 -31.68 13.39
CA GLU A 418 -8.82 -31.95 14.00
C GLU A 418 -7.68 -31.11 13.39
N TYR A 419 -7.86 -30.59 12.16
CA TYR A 419 -6.90 -29.72 11.49
C TYR A 419 -7.05 -28.24 11.86
N GLN A 420 -8.07 -27.88 12.64
CA GLN A 420 -8.36 -26.54 13.15
C GLN A 420 -8.49 -26.57 14.68
N PRO A 421 -7.43 -26.94 15.42
CA PRO A 421 -7.52 -27.16 16.87
C PRO A 421 -7.94 -25.91 17.64
N GLU A 422 -7.43 -24.74 17.25
CA GLU A 422 -7.78 -23.44 17.85
C GLU A 422 -9.28 -23.14 17.71
N ALA A 423 -9.80 -23.25 16.48
CA ALA A 423 -11.22 -23.01 16.23
C ALA A 423 -12.13 -24.04 16.88
N MET A 424 -11.70 -25.31 16.94
CA MET A 424 -12.43 -26.36 17.65
C MET A 424 -12.53 -26.05 19.15
N GLN A 425 -11.43 -25.61 19.76
CA GLN A 425 -11.40 -25.25 21.17
C GLN A 425 -12.38 -24.11 21.48
N ILE A 426 -12.43 -23.08 20.63
CA ILE A 426 -13.34 -21.95 20.83
C ILE A 426 -14.80 -22.38 20.66
N LEU A 427 -15.15 -23.12 19.60
CA LEU A 427 -16.52 -23.59 19.40
C LEU A 427 -17.01 -24.54 20.51
N SER A 428 -16.11 -25.34 21.10
CA SER A 428 -16.48 -26.30 22.16
C SER A 428 -16.55 -25.69 23.55
N SER A 429 -15.82 -24.61 23.82
CA SER A 429 -15.70 -24.02 25.17
C SER A 429 -16.45 -22.70 25.37
N THR A 430 -16.84 -22.02 24.28
CA THR A 430 -17.50 -20.72 24.36
C THR A 430 -18.98 -20.84 24.73
N GLU A 431 -19.44 -19.97 25.62
CA GLU A 431 -20.87 -19.86 25.96
C GLU A 431 -21.62 -19.07 24.89
N THR A 432 -22.76 -19.60 24.42
CA THR A 432 -23.62 -18.90 23.45
C THR A 432 -24.83 -18.24 24.15
N PRO A 433 -25.31 -17.08 23.68
CA PRO A 433 -24.82 -16.31 22.53
C PRO A 433 -23.63 -15.39 22.86
N CYS A 434 -22.73 -15.19 21.90
CA CYS A 434 -21.62 -14.23 21.95
C CYS A 434 -21.21 -13.77 20.55
N TYR A 435 -20.50 -12.65 20.43
CA TYR A 435 -19.94 -12.20 19.15
C TYR A 435 -18.64 -12.94 18.84
N VAL A 436 -18.51 -13.38 17.60
CA VAL A 436 -17.30 -14.03 17.09
C VAL A 436 -16.86 -13.41 15.77
N ALA A 437 -15.56 -13.20 15.64
CA ALA A 437 -14.91 -12.91 14.38
C ALA A 437 -14.43 -14.24 13.76
N VAL A 438 -14.79 -14.48 12.50
CA VAL A 438 -14.44 -15.70 11.75
C VAL A 438 -13.66 -15.30 10.52
N ILE A 439 -12.42 -15.78 10.44
CA ILE A 439 -11.58 -15.64 9.25
C ILE A 439 -11.35 -17.03 8.70
N GLY A 440 -11.80 -17.27 7.49
CA GLY A 440 -11.83 -18.64 6.97
C GLY A 440 -11.98 -18.74 5.48
N LYS A 441 -11.80 -19.97 5.00
CA LYS A 441 -12.00 -20.31 3.60
C LYS A 441 -13.46 -20.68 3.34
N ILE A 442 -13.94 -20.28 2.16
CA ILE A 442 -15.27 -20.65 1.69
C ILE A 442 -15.24 -22.11 1.23
N HIS A 443 -16.19 -22.90 1.70
CA HIS A 443 -16.38 -24.28 1.27
C HIS A 443 -17.84 -24.52 0.87
N SER A 444 -18.05 -24.98 -0.36
CA SER A 444 -19.34 -25.43 -0.85
C SER A 444 -19.46 -26.95 -0.77
N TYR A 445 -20.63 -27.45 -0.37
CA TYR A 445 -20.92 -28.87 -0.35
C TYR A 445 -22.35 -29.16 -0.81
N GLU A 446 -22.53 -30.26 -1.54
CA GLU A 446 -23.82 -30.66 -2.07
C GLU A 446 -24.62 -31.47 -1.03
N THR A 447 -25.90 -31.15 -0.92
CA THR A 447 -26.86 -31.88 -0.09
C THR A 447 -28.08 -32.28 -0.93
N ASP A 448 -28.94 -33.13 -0.38
CA ASP A 448 -30.20 -33.54 -1.03
C ASP A 448 -31.13 -32.35 -1.37
N TYR A 449 -30.91 -31.18 -0.75
CA TYR A 449 -31.72 -29.98 -0.89
C TYR A 449 -31.05 -28.86 -1.71
N GLY A 450 -29.81 -29.07 -2.17
CA GLY A 450 -29.03 -28.08 -2.90
C GLY A 450 -27.59 -27.95 -2.41
N ILE A 451 -26.84 -27.03 -3.02
CA ILE A 451 -25.49 -26.67 -2.61
C ILE A 451 -25.60 -25.71 -1.41
N ASN A 452 -24.91 -26.02 -0.32
CA ASN A 452 -24.78 -25.11 0.81
C ASN A 452 -23.35 -24.58 0.87
N VAL A 453 -23.22 -23.36 1.36
CA VAL A 453 -21.93 -22.72 1.63
C VAL A 453 -21.67 -22.77 3.13
N SER A 454 -20.40 -22.96 3.49
CA SER A 454 -19.93 -22.96 4.87
C SER A 454 -18.53 -22.38 4.96
N LEU A 455 -18.13 -22.04 6.17
CA LEU A 455 -16.80 -21.53 6.46
C LEU A 455 -15.97 -22.59 7.16
N GLN A 456 -14.76 -22.79 6.64
CA GLN A 456 -13.70 -23.49 7.34
C GLN A 456 -12.80 -22.41 7.97
N PRO A 457 -12.87 -22.20 9.30
CA PRO A 457 -12.12 -21.14 9.96
C PRO A 457 -10.61 -21.47 9.90
N GLU A 458 -9.82 -20.49 9.49
CA GLU A 458 -8.39 -20.44 9.80
C GLU A 458 -8.21 -19.92 11.23
N HIS A 459 -9.00 -18.90 11.59
CA HIS A 459 -9.10 -18.35 12.93
C HIS A 459 -10.55 -18.05 13.29
N ILE A 460 -10.86 -18.17 14.57
CA ILE A 460 -12.09 -17.67 15.18
C ILE A 460 -11.70 -17.03 16.50
N SER A 461 -12.26 -15.89 16.86
CA SER A 461 -12.00 -15.21 18.13
C SER A 461 -13.32 -14.66 18.68
N VAL A 462 -13.43 -14.61 20.02
CA VAL A 462 -14.56 -13.96 20.67
C VAL A 462 -14.28 -12.46 20.70
N VAL A 463 -15.21 -11.67 20.19
CA VAL A 463 -15.04 -10.21 20.04
C VAL A 463 -16.15 -9.45 20.77
N ASP A 464 -16.00 -8.14 20.84
CA ASP A 464 -17.01 -7.24 21.41
C ASP A 464 -17.90 -6.63 20.31
N GLU A 465 -18.89 -5.86 20.76
CA GLU A 465 -19.86 -5.16 19.90
C GLU A 465 -19.16 -4.15 18.98
N ALA A 466 -18.12 -3.45 19.48
CA ALA A 466 -17.38 -2.47 18.68
C ALA A 466 -16.68 -3.09 17.46
N VAL A 467 -16.08 -4.28 17.62
CA VAL A 467 -15.51 -5.02 16.48
C VAL A 467 -16.59 -5.44 15.48
N ARG A 468 -17.76 -5.85 15.99
CA ARG A 468 -18.89 -6.20 15.12
C ARG A 468 -19.37 -5.00 14.32
N ASP A 469 -19.57 -3.85 14.95
CA ASP A 469 -20.09 -2.65 14.27
C ASP A 469 -19.07 -2.08 13.28
N SER A 470 -17.78 -2.12 13.66
CA SER A 470 -16.67 -1.83 12.75
C SER A 470 -16.70 -2.72 11.51
N TRP A 471 -16.91 -4.03 11.67
CA TRP A 471 -17.03 -4.96 10.56
C TRP A 471 -18.29 -4.72 9.73
N VAL A 472 -19.43 -4.36 10.33
CA VAL A 472 -20.66 -4.03 9.60
C VAL A 472 -20.41 -2.81 8.69
N ALA A 473 -19.81 -1.75 9.22
CA ALA A 473 -19.47 -0.56 8.45
C ALA A 473 -18.52 -0.87 7.30
N GLU A 474 -17.44 -1.62 7.56
CA GLU A 474 -16.47 -2.03 6.55
C GLU A 474 -17.09 -2.92 5.46
N THR A 475 -17.96 -3.86 5.87
CA THR A 475 -18.64 -4.77 4.94
C THR A 475 -19.66 -4.04 4.09
N LEU A 476 -20.31 -3.01 4.62
CA LEU A 476 -21.27 -2.19 3.91
C LEU A 476 -20.58 -1.42 2.77
N ASP A 477 -19.50 -0.70 3.07
CA ASP A 477 -18.73 0.04 2.07
C ASP A 477 -18.17 -0.92 1.01
N ALA A 478 -17.52 -2.01 1.45
CA ALA A 478 -16.98 -3.01 0.54
C ALA A 478 -18.06 -3.69 -0.34
N THR A 479 -19.28 -3.90 0.17
CA THR A 479 -20.37 -4.50 -0.61
C THR A 479 -20.96 -3.50 -1.61
N GLN A 480 -21.07 -2.22 -1.23
CA GLN A 480 -21.52 -1.17 -2.14
C GLN A 480 -20.55 -0.96 -3.28
N ASP A 481 -19.24 -0.96 -3.02
CA ASP A 481 -18.21 -0.87 -4.05
C ASP A 481 -18.30 -2.02 -5.04
N ARG A 482 -18.48 -3.27 -4.55
CA ARG A 482 -18.66 -4.45 -5.41
C ARG A 482 -19.90 -4.34 -6.29
N LEU A 483 -21.05 -3.98 -5.70
CA LEU A 483 -22.31 -3.82 -6.45
C LEU A 483 -22.20 -2.69 -7.48
N GLY A 484 -21.55 -1.57 -7.14
CA GLY A 484 -21.28 -0.47 -8.06
C GLY A 484 -20.40 -0.90 -9.24
N ALA A 485 -19.31 -1.62 -8.96
CA ALA A 485 -18.41 -2.15 -9.97
C ALA A 485 -19.08 -3.22 -10.85
N LEU A 486 -20.03 -3.98 -10.31
CA LEU A 486 -20.82 -4.95 -11.07
C LEU A 486 -21.82 -4.25 -12.01
N GLU A 487 -22.49 -3.20 -11.54
CA GLU A 487 -23.42 -2.41 -12.35
C GLU A 487 -22.71 -1.64 -13.47
N SER A 488 -21.52 -1.08 -13.18
CA SER A 488 -20.69 -0.36 -14.15
C SER A 488 -20.01 -1.29 -15.18
N GLY A 489 -19.91 -2.59 -14.88
CA GLY A 489 -19.20 -3.57 -15.69
C GLY A 489 -17.67 -3.48 -15.56
N GLU A 490 -17.17 -2.87 -14.48
CA GLU A 490 -15.73 -2.79 -14.15
C GLU A 490 -15.22 -4.06 -13.47
N THR A 491 -16.13 -4.90 -12.98
CA THR A 491 -15.81 -6.19 -12.35
C THR A 491 -15.36 -7.22 -13.39
N GLU A 492 -14.22 -7.87 -13.17
CA GLU A 492 -13.68 -8.90 -14.06
C GLU A 492 -14.62 -10.11 -14.19
N GLU A 493 -15.32 -10.46 -13.11
CA GLU A 493 -16.24 -11.59 -13.06
C GLU A 493 -17.71 -11.26 -13.42
N ALA A 494 -18.02 -10.06 -13.92
CA ALA A 494 -19.40 -9.65 -14.23
C ALA A 494 -20.14 -10.62 -15.17
N ASP A 495 -19.48 -11.11 -16.21
CA ASP A 495 -20.04 -12.11 -17.14
C ASP A 495 -20.34 -13.46 -16.43
N ALA A 496 -19.50 -13.85 -15.48
CA ALA A 496 -19.67 -15.08 -14.71
C ALA A 496 -20.84 -14.94 -13.74
N VAL A 497 -20.97 -13.80 -13.06
CA VAL A 497 -22.11 -13.52 -12.17
C VAL A 497 -23.42 -13.55 -12.93
N LEU A 498 -23.49 -12.92 -14.12
CA LEU A 498 -24.67 -12.96 -14.96
C LEU A 498 -24.99 -14.39 -15.44
N ALA A 499 -23.98 -15.19 -15.75
CA ALA A 499 -24.17 -16.56 -16.22
C ALA A 499 -24.61 -17.53 -15.11
N VAL A 500 -24.13 -17.35 -13.88
CA VAL A 500 -24.36 -18.26 -12.75
C VAL A 500 -25.58 -17.83 -11.93
N TYR A 501 -25.68 -16.54 -11.60
CA TYR A 501 -26.67 -15.99 -10.68
C TYR A 501 -27.76 -15.17 -11.39
N GLU A 502 -27.74 -15.10 -12.73
CA GLU A 502 -28.67 -14.30 -13.54
C GLU A 502 -28.66 -12.80 -13.18
N GLY A 503 -27.58 -12.34 -12.54
CA GLY A 503 -27.46 -10.97 -12.02
C GLY A 503 -28.39 -10.67 -10.83
N ASN A 504 -28.87 -11.69 -10.12
CA ASN A 504 -29.74 -11.48 -8.95
C ASN A 504 -28.91 -11.05 -7.73
N THR A 505 -28.95 -9.75 -7.44
CA THR A 505 -28.31 -9.13 -6.26
C THR A 505 -29.32 -8.72 -5.18
N ALA A 506 -30.61 -9.02 -5.35
CA ALA A 506 -31.69 -8.46 -4.53
C ALA A 506 -31.55 -8.74 -3.02
N ASP A 507 -31.11 -9.95 -2.64
CA ASP A 507 -30.91 -10.31 -1.24
C ASP A 507 -29.65 -9.64 -0.64
N VAL A 508 -28.65 -9.37 -1.48
CA VAL A 508 -27.43 -8.64 -1.07
C VAL A 508 -27.75 -7.15 -0.88
N GLU A 509 -28.50 -6.56 -1.81
CA GLU A 509 -29.00 -5.18 -1.71
C GLU A 509 -29.87 -5.00 -0.46
N ALA A 510 -30.78 -5.94 -0.19
CA ALA A 510 -31.60 -5.91 1.03
C ALA A 510 -30.75 -6.01 2.30
N ALA A 511 -29.68 -6.82 2.29
CA ALA A 511 -28.76 -6.89 3.43
C ALA A 511 -28.01 -5.56 3.68
N VAL A 512 -27.66 -4.84 2.61
CA VAL A 512 -27.07 -3.50 2.70
C VAL A 512 -28.09 -2.52 3.29
N GLU A 513 -29.34 -2.52 2.81
CA GLU A 513 -30.40 -1.67 3.36
C GLU A 513 -30.63 -1.93 4.86
N ASP A 514 -30.75 -3.21 5.25
CA ASP A 514 -30.90 -3.62 6.66
C ASP A 514 -29.73 -3.14 7.53
N ALA A 515 -28.49 -3.27 7.04
CA ALA A 515 -27.29 -2.84 7.75
C ALA A 515 -27.20 -1.31 7.91
N VAL A 516 -27.59 -0.54 6.88
CA VAL A 516 -27.69 0.93 6.97
C VAL A 516 -28.70 1.32 8.04
N GLU A 517 -29.89 0.70 8.05
CA GLU A 517 -30.93 1.00 9.03
C GLU A 517 -30.47 0.71 10.46
N GLU A 518 -29.73 -0.39 10.65
CA GLU A 518 -29.15 -0.76 11.95
C GLU A 518 -28.15 0.28 12.46
N LEU A 519 -27.16 0.65 11.65
CA LEU A 519 -26.15 1.65 12.02
C LEU A 519 -26.79 3.02 12.34
N VAL A 520 -27.78 3.45 11.55
CA VAL A 520 -28.49 4.71 11.80
C VAL A 520 -29.28 4.66 13.11
N ALA A 521 -29.93 3.52 13.41
CA ALA A 521 -30.67 3.35 14.65
C ALA A 521 -29.76 3.43 15.90
N GLU A 522 -28.53 2.94 15.80
CA GLU A 522 -27.53 3.03 16.87
C GLU A 522 -27.00 4.46 17.07
N MET A 523 -26.83 5.24 15.99
CA MET A 523 -26.43 6.65 16.06
C MET A 523 -27.51 7.56 16.69
N ASP A 524 -28.78 7.19 16.58
CA ASP A 524 -29.92 7.95 17.12
C ASP A 524 -30.25 7.61 18.60
N VAL A 525 -29.49 6.72 19.25
CA VAL A 525 -29.64 6.45 20.69
C VAL A 525 -28.99 7.59 21.48
N PRO A 526 -29.74 8.41 22.24
CA PRO A 526 -29.11 9.42 23.09
C PRO A 526 -28.27 8.73 24.15
N GLU A 527 -26.97 9.06 24.21
CA GLU A 527 -26.07 8.67 25.28
C GLU A 527 -26.78 8.87 26.62
N THR A 528 -27.17 7.77 27.26
CA THR A 528 -27.76 7.84 28.58
C THR A 528 -26.63 8.17 29.54
N PRO A 529 -26.67 9.30 30.28
CA PRO A 529 -25.58 9.64 31.18
C PRO A 529 -25.44 8.53 32.22
N ALA A 530 -24.27 7.90 32.27
CA ALA A 530 -23.91 6.96 33.32
C ALA A 530 -24.12 7.64 34.69
N GLN A 531 -24.90 7.00 35.57
CA GLN A 531 -25.13 7.44 36.96
C GLN A 531 -24.15 6.80 37.93
#